data_AF-A0A943TIB0-F1
#
_entry.id   AF-A0A943TIB0-F1
#
_cell.length_a   1.000
_cell.length_b   1.000
_cell.length_c   1.000
_cell.angle_alpha   90.00
_cell.angle_beta   90.00
_cell.angle_gamma   90.00
#
_symmetry.space_group_name_H-M   'P 1'
#
loop_
_entity.id
_entity.type
_entity.pdbx_description
1 polymer ?
#
loop_
_entity_poly.entity_id
_entity_poly.type
_entity_poly.pdbx_seq_one_letter_code
_entity_poly.pdbx_strand_id
1 'polypeptide(L)'
;MKFDWTPESKDRYFHKAEAAVRAAGYSDILIVDKERFAVTKDVAKVYFCPIRREGNTRRYRDAKRVIKGLEDNSSYRNSFGKKKKMIFIHAHMLIDLEKRDM
;
A
#
# COMPACT_ATOMS: atom_id res chain seq x y z
N MET A 1 15.73 -17.86 -8.31
CA MET A 1 15.06 -18.41 -7.11
C MET A 1 13.64 -17.86 -7.07
N LYS A 2 12.63 -18.71 -7.21
CA LYS A 2 11.22 -18.37 -6.97
C LYS A 2 11.04 -18.56 -5.47
N PHE A 3 10.89 -17.48 -4.72
CA PHE A 3 10.54 -17.60 -3.30
C PHE A 3 9.06 -17.96 -3.23
N ASP A 4 8.75 -19.19 -2.81
CA ASP A 4 7.37 -19.63 -2.59
C ASP A 4 6.85 -18.98 -1.32
N TRP A 5 6.30 -17.77 -1.48
CA TRP A 5 5.67 -17.03 -0.39
C TRP A 5 4.49 -17.82 0.16
N THR A 6 4.69 -18.51 1.28
CA THR A 6 3.62 -19.14 2.04
C THR A 6 2.64 -18.07 2.53
N PRO A 7 1.34 -18.40 2.62
CA PRO A 7 0.33 -17.47 3.13
C PRO A 7 0.67 -16.97 4.55
N GLU A 8 1.30 -17.81 5.38
CA GLU A 8 1.73 -17.47 6.74
C GLU A 8 2.80 -16.36 6.78
N SER A 9 3.75 -16.37 5.84
CA SER A 9 4.78 -15.32 5.75
C SER A 9 4.17 -13.99 5.31
N LYS A 10 3.18 -13.99 4.41
CA LYS A 10 2.47 -12.77 3.98
C LYS A 10 1.66 -12.16 5.12
N ASP A 11 1.05 -13.00 5.94
CA ASP A 11 0.17 -12.58 7.04
C ASP A 11 0.87 -11.66 8.06
N ARG A 12 2.17 -11.88 8.30
CA ARG A 12 3.01 -10.99 9.12
C ARG A 12 3.10 -9.57 8.55
N TYR A 13 3.26 -9.44 7.23
CA TYR A 13 3.33 -8.14 6.57
C TYR A 13 1.98 -7.43 6.55
N PHE A 14 0.89 -8.18 6.38
CA PHE A 14 -0.47 -7.64 6.51
C PHE A 14 -0.73 -7.11 7.92
N HIS A 15 -0.41 -7.87 8.96
CA HIS A 15 -0.53 -7.43 10.35
C HIS A 15 0.31 -6.18 10.64
N LYS A 16 1.53 -6.09 10.10
CA LYS A 16 2.40 -4.91 10.26
C LYS A 16 1.79 -3.67 9.58
N ALA A 17 1.23 -3.84 8.38
CA ALA A 17 0.53 -2.77 7.68
C ALA A 17 -0.74 -2.34 8.43
N GLU A 18 -1.57 -3.30 8.87
CA GLU A 18 -2.78 -3.03 9.66
C GLU A 18 -2.45 -2.32 10.97
N ALA A 19 -1.40 -2.75 11.69
CA ALA A 19 -0.94 -2.09 12.91
C ALA A 19 -0.48 -0.65 12.66
N ALA A 20 0.27 -0.41 11.58
CA ALA A 20 0.70 0.95 11.22
C ALA A 20 -0.48 1.86 10.88
N VAL A 21 -1.46 1.36 10.13
CA VAL A 21 -2.68 2.10 9.80
C VAL A 21 -3.53 2.38 11.04
N ARG A 22 -3.70 1.37 11.90
CA ARG A 22 -4.45 1.50 13.16
C ARG A 22 -3.79 2.48 14.12
N ALA A 23 -2.47 2.41 14.26
CA ALA A 23 -1.69 3.35 15.07
C ALA A 23 -1.80 4.79 14.55
N ALA A 24 -1.87 4.96 13.22
CA ALA A 24 -2.08 6.25 12.60
C ALA A 24 -3.55 6.72 12.61
N GLY A 25 -4.50 5.86 13.00
CA GLY A 25 -5.94 6.19 13.08
C GLY A 25 -6.65 6.28 11.72
N TYR A 26 -6.16 5.58 10.69
CA TYR A 26 -6.72 5.61 9.33
C TYR A 26 -7.33 4.28 8.88
N SER A 27 -7.67 3.38 9.82
CA SER A 27 -8.25 2.06 9.52
C SER A 27 -9.62 2.14 8.83
N ASP A 28 -10.26 3.30 8.85
CA ASP A 28 -11.51 3.56 8.15
C ASP A 28 -11.33 3.84 6.64
N ILE A 29 -10.17 4.36 6.22
CA ILE A 29 -9.88 4.65 4.81
C ILE A 29 -8.88 3.66 4.19
N LEU A 30 -7.90 3.18 4.96
CA LEU A 30 -6.82 2.32 4.49
C LEU A 30 -7.07 0.88 4.94
N ILE A 31 -7.93 0.18 4.21
CA ILE A 31 -8.22 -1.23 4.46
C ILE A 31 -7.19 -2.08 3.70
N VAL A 32 -6.46 -2.95 4.39
CA VAL A 32 -5.46 -3.83 3.77
C VAL A 32 -6.15 -4.88 2.89
N ASP A 33 -5.69 -5.00 1.66
CA ASP A 33 -6.15 -6.03 0.72
C ASP A 33 -5.29 -7.29 0.92
N LYS A 34 -5.87 -8.32 1.57
CA LYS A 34 -5.19 -9.58 1.88
C LYS A 34 -4.96 -10.47 0.66
N GLU A 35 -5.61 -10.17 -0.48
CA GLU A 35 -5.43 -10.90 -1.73
C GLU A 35 -4.29 -10.29 -2.57
N ARG A 36 -4.06 -8.98 -2.43
CA ARG A 36 -3.05 -8.26 -3.21
C ARG A 36 -1.77 -8.02 -2.42
N PHE A 37 -0.76 -8.81 -2.76
CA PHE A 37 0.59 -8.70 -2.23
C PHE A 37 1.61 -8.90 -3.34
N ALA A 38 2.61 -8.04 -3.40
CA ALA A 38 3.73 -8.19 -4.32
C ALA A 38 5.04 -8.07 -3.57
N VAL A 39 6.04 -8.86 -3.96
CA VAL A 39 7.39 -8.77 -3.40
C VAL A 39 8.35 -8.41 -4.52
N THR A 40 9.19 -7.42 -4.27
CA THR A 40 10.21 -6.96 -5.21
C THR A 40 11.53 -6.97 -4.50
N LYS A 41 12.54 -7.71 -5.01
CA LYS A 41 13.90 -7.84 -4.43
C LYS A 41 13.93 -7.85 -2.89
N ASP A 42 14.03 -6.68 -2.26
CA ASP A 42 14.18 -6.48 -0.81
C ASP A 42 12.97 -5.82 -0.12
N VAL A 43 11.86 -5.63 -0.83
CA VAL A 43 10.67 -4.89 -0.35
C VAL A 43 9.38 -5.65 -0.61
N ALA A 44 8.57 -5.79 0.44
CA ALA A 44 7.19 -6.26 0.39
C ALA A 44 6.25 -5.07 0.12
N LYS A 45 5.43 -5.19 -0.92
CA LYS A 45 4.38 -4.26 -1.29
C LYS A 45 3.03 -4.82 -0.86
N VAL A 46 2.46 -4.23 0.19
CA VAL A 46 1.12 -4.53 0.68
C VAL A 46 0.15 -3.55 0.04
N TYR A 47 -0.85 -4.05 -0.69
CA TYR A 47 -1.85 -3.17 -1.31
C TYR A 47 -3.01 -2.91 -0.35
N PHE A 48 -3.65 -1.76 -0.53
CA PHE A 48 -4.90 -1.42 0.15
C PHE A 48 -6.07 -1.44 -0.84
N CYS A 49 -7.27 -1.60 -0.30
CA CYS A 49 -8.50 -1.40 -1.04
C CYS A 49 -8.53 -0.02 -1.71
N PRO A 50 -9.11 0.09 -2.92
CA PRO A 50 -9.16 1.35 -3.66
C PRO A 50 -10.00 2.40 -2.94
N ILE A 51 -9.39 3.54 -2.62
CA ILE A 51 -10.06 4.64 -1.91
C ILE A 51 -10.65 5.61 -2.93
N ARG A 52 -11.93 5.96 -2.82
CA ARG A 52 -12.50 7.05 -3.64
C ARG A 52 -11.79 8.37 -3.33
N ARG A 53 -11.26 9.07 -4.35
CA ARG A 53 -10.58 10.37 -4.17
C ARG A 53 -11.52 11.45 -3.63
N GLU A 54 -12.78 11.41 -4.04
CA GLU A 54 -13.80 12.35 -3.61
C GLU A 54 -13.97 12.28 -2.09
N GLY A 55 -13.85 13.42 -1.40
CA GLY A 55 -13.89 13.50 0.07
C GLY A 55 -12.63 13.02 0.81
N ASN A 56 -11.92 12.00 0.30
CA ASN A 56 -10.80 11.38 1.04
C ASN A 56 -9.41 11.90 0.67
N THR A 57 -9.28 12.78 -0.33
CA THR A 57 -7.97 13.26 -0.81
C THR A 57 -7.13 13.94 0.28
N ARG A 58 -7.75 14.75 1.15
CA ARG A 58 -7.04 15.44 2.24
C ARG A 58 -6.59 14.44 3.31
N ARG A 59 -7.50 13.57 3.75
CA ARG A 59 -7.25 12.54 4.75
C ARG A 59 -6.16 11.55 4.33
N TYR A 60 -6.16 11.14 3.06
CA TYR A 60 -5.10 10.31 2.49
C TYR A 60 -3.74 11.04 2.45
N ARG A 61 -3.72 12.33 2.13
CA ARG A 61 -2.48 13.12 2.15
C ARG A 61 -1.90 13.24 3.56
N ASP A 62 -2.74 13.38 4.57
CA ASP A 62 -2.30 13.38 5.96
C ASP A 62 -1.79 11.99 6.36
N ALA A 63 -2.50 10.92 6.02
CA ALA A 63 -2.04 9.54 6.25
C ALA A 63 -0.67 9.26 5.61
N LYS A 64 -0.42 9.78 4.41
CA LYS A 64 0.87 9.65 3.71
C LYS A 64 2.02 10.38 4.41
N ARG A 65 1.73 11.40 5.21
CA ARG A 65 2.74 12.10 6.02
C ARG A 65 3.02 11.36 7.33
N VAL A 66 2.02 10.68 7.89
CA VAL A 66 2.16 9.95 9.16
C VAL A 66 2.74 8.55 8.97
N ILE A 67 2.27 7.81 7.96
CA ILE A 67 2.65 6.42 7.72
C ILE A 67 3.87 6.38 6.81
N LYS A 68 5.01 5.93 7.35
CA LYS A 68 6.24 5.73 6.59
C LYS A 68 6.05 4.62 5.54
N GLY A 69 6.47 4.88 4.31
CA GLY A 69 6.38 3.90 3.22
C GLY A 69 5.01 3.80 2.54
N LEU A 70 4.06 4.69 2.84
CA LEU A 70 2.78 4.77 2.15
C LEU A 70 2.93 5.47 0.79
N GLU A 71 2.73 4.72 -0.29
CA GLU A 71 2.74 5.20 -1.66
C GLU A 71 1.40 4.98 -2.36
N ASP A 72 1.23 5.61 -3.52
CA ASP A 72 0.05 5.44 -4.37
C ASP A 72 0.42 5.40 -5.84
N ASN A 73 -0.29 4.57 -6.59
CA ASN A 73 -0.19 4.53 -8.05
C ASN A 73 -1.32 5.32 -8.72
N SER A 74 -1.70 6.47 -8.14
CA SER A 74 -2.93 7.19 -8.53
C SER A 74 -2.78 8.13 -9.74
N SER A 75 -1.60 8.15 -10.36
CA SER A 75 -1.24 9.05 -11.46
C SER A 75 -0.96 8.25 -12.72
N TYR A 76 -1.84 8.34 -13.72
CA TYR A 76 -1.60 7.77 -15.05
C TYR A 76 -1.32 8.88 -16.07
N ARG A 77 -0.42 8.63 -17.03
CA ARG A 77 -0.19 9.51 -18.18
C ARG A 77 -1.16 9.13 -19.28
N ASN A 78 -2.03 10.05 -19.69
CA ASN A 78 -2.88 9.79 -20.86
C ASN A 78 -2.05 9.76 -22.16
N SER A 79 -2.70 9.39 -23.27
CA SER A 79 -2.08 9.33 -24.60
C SER A 79 -1.49 10.67 -25.09
N PHE A 80 -1.82 11.78 -24.43
CA PHE A 80 -1.29 13.13 -24.69
C PHE A 80 -0.16 13.53 -23.72
N GLY A 81 0.36 12.60 -22.93
CA GLY A 81 1.44 12.83 -21.96
C GLY A 81 1.02 13.63 -20.72
N LYS A 82 -0.25 14.04 -20.59
CA LYS A 82 -0.77 14.77 -19.43
C LYS A 82 -1.04 13.79 -18.28
N LYS A 83 -0.60 14.16 -17.07
CA LYS A 83 -0.90 13.41 -15.84
C LYS A 83 -2.38 13.59 -15.51
N LYS A 84 -3.16 12.50 -15.56
CA LYS A 84 -4.55 12.46 -15.09
C LYS A 84 -4.61 11.71 -13.76
N LYS A 85 -5.41 12.24 -12.84
CA LYS A 85 -5.67 11.61 -11.55
C LYS A 85 -6.75 10.55 -11.74
N MET A 86 -6.52 9.35 -11.23
CA MET A 86 -7.55 8.30 -11.18
C MET A 86 -8.66 8.65 -10.18
N ILE A 87 -9.89 8.19 -10.43
CA ILE A 87 -11.04 8.36 -9.52
C ILE A 87 -10.77 7.67 -8.18
N PHE A 88 -10.02 6.57 -8.22
CA PHE A 88 -9.59 5.82 -7.05
C PHE A 88 -8.10 6.05 -6.77
N ILE A 89 -7.75 6.06 -5.48
CA ILE A 89 -6.37 6.02 -5.00
C ILE A 89 -6.04 4.55 -4.74
N HIS A 90 -5.13 4.01 -5.53
CA HIS A 90 -4.54 2.70 -5.29
C HIS A 90 -3.33 2.86 -4.40
N ALA A 91 -3.57 2.89 -3.10
CA ALA A 91 -2.50 2.99 -2.11
C ALA A 91 -1.81 1.63 -1.92
N HIS A 92 -0.53 1.67 -1.61
CA HIS A 92 0.25 0.51 -1.17
C HIS A 92 1.30 0.92 -0.15
N MET A 93 1.64 0.02 0.75
CA MET A 93 2.68 0.22 1.75
C MET A 93 3.92 -0.59 1.34
N LEU A 94 5.06 0.09 1.34
CA LEU A 94 6.37 -0.53 1.18
C LEU A 94 6.90 -0.89 2.57
N ILE A 95 7.18 -2.17 2.76
CA ILE A 95 7.77 -2.71 3.97
C ILE A 95 9.08 -3.40 3.57
N ASP A 96 10.20 -2.99 4.16
CA ASP A 96 11.47 -3.68 3.96
C ASP A 96 11.34 -5.14 4.40
N LEU A 97 11.76 -6.07 3.52
CA LEU A 97 11.89 -7.48 3.86
C LEU A 97 13.02 -7.58 4.89
N GLU A 98 12.73 -8.16 6.05
CA GLU A 98 13.81 -8.42 7.01
C GLU A 98 14.79 -9.41 6.39
N LYS A 99 16.09 -9.11 6.45
CA LYS A 99 17.23 -9.88 5.89
C LYS A 99 17.31 -11.36 6.30
N ARG A 100 16.37 -11.86 7.11
CA ARG A 100 16.30 -13.25 7.57
C ARG A 100 15.67 -14.22 6.55
N ASP A 101 15.12 -13.71 5.45
CA ASP A 101 14.54 -14.51 4.35
C ASP A 101 15.43 -14.54 3.07
N MET A 102 16.71 -14.16 3.17
CA MET A 102 17.71 -14.30 2.09
C MET A 102 18.69 -15.44 2.36
#